data_AF-A0A7C6YGY9-F1
#
_entry.id   AF-A0A7C6YGY9-F1
#
_cell.length_a   1.000
_cell.length_b   1.000
_cell.length_c   1.000
_cell.angle_alpha   90.00
_cell.angle_beta   90.00
_cell.angle_gamma   90.00
#
_symmetry.space_group_name_H-M   'P 1'
#
loop_
_entity.id
_entity.type
_entity.pdbx_description
1 polymer ?
#
loop_
_entity_poly.entity_id
_entity_poly.type
_entity_poly.pdbx_seq_one_letter_code
_entity_poly.pdbx_strand_id
1 'polypeptide(L)'
;AVQNQEKVAAETSRIRAVIAAEQEREVRLTRAHRDLEVAKLENAAAQAQAEAKLVRARAEGGVIRMRNEAEASVIANEVQAFGTGMNLARYVFYGKVGPKIRSILSGEQAGGLGKLLNAYAPATAKGGAQ
;
A
#
# COMPACT_ATOMS: atom_id res chain seq x y z
N ALA A 1 49.61 18.67 -67.09
CA ALA A 1 49.76 18.81 -65.63
C ALA A 1 48.42 19.15 -64.95
N VAL A 2 47.68 20.16 -65.43
CA VAL A 2 46.40 20.63 -64.83
C VAL A 2 45.32 19.54 -64.70
N GLN A 3 45.15 18.69 -65.71
CA GLN A 3 44.15 17.61 -65.72
C GLN A 3 44.32 16.56 -64.60
N ASN A 4 45.55 16.31 -64.17
CA ASN A 4 45.82 15.36 -63.08
C ASN A 4 45.47 15.97 -61.71
N GLN A 5 45.65 17.29 -61.55
CA GLN A 5 45.27 17.98 -60.33
C GLN A 5 43.74 18.02 -60.16
N GLU A 6 42.99 18.29 -61.23
CA GLU A 6 41.52 18.27 -61.18
C GLU A 6 40.96 16.88 -60.89
N LYS A 7 41.52 15.83 -61.50
CA LYS A 7 41.12 14.44 -61.21
C LYS A 7 41.34 14.07 -59.73
N VAL A 8 42.52 14.37 -59.20
CA VAL A 8 42.86 14.08 -57.79
C VAL A 8 42.01 14.92 -56.83
N ALA A 9 41.70 16.17 -57.16
CA ALA A 9 40.81 17.01 -56.35
C ALA A 9 39.37 16.46 -56.31
N ALA A 10 38.84 16.03 -57.46
CA ALA A 10 37.52 15.40 -57.54
C ALA A 10 37.47 14.07 -56.77
N GLU A 11 38.51 13.24 -56.89
CA GLU A 11 38.62 11.97 -56.18
C GLU A 11 38.74 12.17 -54.66
N THR A 12 39.51 13.17 -54.22
CA THR A 12 39.62 13.55 -52.81
C THR A 12 38.27 14.03 -52.27
N SER A 13 37.52 14.83 -53.04
CA SER A 13 36.19 15.30 -52.64
C SER A 13 35.20 14.14 -52.49
N ARG A 14 35.22 13.19 -53.44
CA ARG A 14 34.41 11.97 -53.37
C ARG A 14 34.76 11.13 -52.14
N ILE A 15 36.04 10.90 -51.88
CA ILE A 15 36.49 10.12 -50.70
C ILE A 15 36.03 10.80 -49.41
N ARG A 16 36.19 12.12 -49.28
CA ARG A 16 35.72 12.87 -48.12
C ARG A 16 34.21 12.77 -47.93
N ALA A 17 33.44 12.86 -49.01
CA ALA A 17 31.99 12.72 -48.95
C ALA A 17 31.56 11.32 -48.48
N VAL A 18 32.23 10.26 -48.95
CA VAL A 18 31.96 8.87 -48.51
C VAL A 18 32.32 8.70 -47.03
N ILE A 19 33.51 9.14 -46.60
CA ILE A 19 33.95 9.06 -45.21
C ILE A 19 32.98 9.79 -44.28
N ALA A 20 32.52 10.99 -44.67
CA ALA A 20 31.55 11.74 -43.88
C ALA A 20 30.22 10.99 -43.75
N ALA A 21 29.72 10.38 -44.83
CA ALA A 21 28.49 9.60 -44.81
C ALA A 21 28.62 8.33 -43.95
N GLU A 22 29.77 7.65 -43.98
CA GLU A 22 30.06 6.48 -43.15
C GLU A 22 30.12 6.85 -41.66
N GLN A 23 30.84 7.93 -41.31
CA GLN A 23 30.90 8.45 -39.94
C GLN A 23 29.51 8.82 -39.43
N GLU A 24 28.70 9.50 -40.24
CA GLU A 24 27.35 9.87 -39.85
C GLU A 24 26.46 8.63 -39.64
N ARG A 25 26.62 7.60 -40.48
CA ARG A 25 25.94 6.31 -40.32
C ARG A 25 26.34 5.64 -39.01
N GLU A 26 27.63 5.57 -38.70
CA GLU A 26 28.13 4.96 -37.46
C GLU A 26 27.65 5.69 -36.22
N VAL A 27 27.64 7.03 -36.23
CA VAL A 27 27.09 7.83 -35.11
C VAL A 27 25.61 7.54 -34.92
N ARG A 28 24.82 7.46 -36.00
CA ARG A 28 23.38 7.12 -35.92
C ARG A 28 23.16 5.71 -35.38
N LEU A 29 23.94 4.73 -35.84
CA LEU A 29 23.87 3.35 -35.34
C LEU A 29 24.23 3.27 -33.85
N THR A 30 25.32 3.94 -33.45
CA THR A 30 25.77 3.97 -32.06
C THR A 30 24.72 4.59 -31.14
N ARG A 31 24.08 5.69 -31.58
CA ARG A 31 22.97 6.30 -30.85
C ARG A 31 21.78 5.34 -30.73
N ALA A 32 21.35 4.74 -31.84
CA ALA A 32 20.25 3.78 -31.83
C ALA A 32 20.51 2.57 -30.92
N HIS A 33 21.74 2.04 -30.89
CA HIS A 33 22.12 0.97 -29.98
C HIS A 33 22.09 1.42 -28.52
N ARG A 34 22.63 2.60 -28.21
CA ARG A 34 22.60 3.17 -26.87
C ARG A 34 21.16 3.40 -26.39
N ASP A 35 20.31 3.95 -27.24
CA ASP A 35 18.91 4.22 -26.91
C ASP A 35 18.15 2.90 -26.65
N LEU A 36 18.43 1.86 -27.45
CA LEU A 36 17.89 0.52 -27.21
C LEU A 36 18.37 -0.09 -25.88
N GLU A 37 19.65 0.06 -25.54
CA GLU A 37 20.20 -0.43 -24.28
C GLU A 37 19.58 0.29 -23.07
N VAL A 38 19.42 1.62 -23.16
CA VAL A 38 18.74 2.41 -22.13
C VAL A 38 17.29 1.95 -21.98
N ALA A 39 16.55 1.81 -23.08
CA ALA A 39 15.17 1.36 -23.03
C ALA A 39 15.02 -0.05 -22.43
N LYS A 40 15.96 -0.96 -22.72
CA LYS A 40 16.00 -2.30 -22.10
C LYS A 40 16.26 -2.23 -20.60
N LEU A 41 17.21 -1.40 -20.17
CA LEU A 41 17.53 -1.20 -18.77
C LEU A 41 16.35 -0.60 -18.01
N GLU A 42 15.71 0.42 -18.57
CA GLU A 42 14.53 1.08 -18.01
C GLU A 42 13.36 0.09 -17.89
N ASN A 43 13.12 -0.74 -18.90
CA ASN A 43 12.09 -1.77 -18.85
C ASN A 43 12.36 -2.79 -17.74
N ALA A 44 13.59 -3.32 -17.66
CA ALA A 44 13.99 -4.23 -16.59
C ALA A 44 13.85 -3.60 -15.20
N ALA A 45 14.23 -2.33 -15.04
CA ALA A 45 14.07 -1.59 -13.81
C ALA A 45 12.60 -1.38 -13.45
N ALA A 46 11.74 -1.02 -14.41
CA ALA A 46 10.31 -0.85 -14.21
C ALA A 46 9.64 -2.17 -13.79
N GLN A 47 10.03 -3.29 -14.41
CA GLN A 47 9.55 -4.61 -14.03
C GLN A 47 9.97 -4.96 -12.59
N ALA A 48 11.23 -4.80 -12.24
CA ALA A 48 11.72 -5.05 -10.88
C ALA A 48 11.02 -4.17 -9.84
N GLN A 49 10.76 -2.90 -10.16
CA GLN A 49 10.00 -2.01 -9.29
C GLN A 49 8.54 -2.45 -9.13
N ALA A 50 7.89 -2.91 -10.20
CA ALA A 50 6.53 -3.43 -10.14
C ALA A 50 6.46 -4.69 -9.27
N GLU A 51 7.38 -5.64 -9.45
CA GLU A 51 7.49 -6.84 -8.65
C GLU A 51 7.72 -6.52 -7.17
N ALA A 52 8.65 -5.61 -6.87
CA ALA A 52 8.92 -5.17 -5.50
C ALA A 52 7.67 -4.55 -4.84
N LYS A 53 6.91 -3.72 -5.57
CA LYS A 53 5.65 -3.16 -5.08
C LYS A 53 4.61 -4.23 -4.78
N LEU A 54 4.47 -5.22 -5.67
CA LEU A 54 3.52 -6.32 -5.47
C LEU A 54 3.90 -7.18 -4.26
N VAL A 55 5.18 -7.53 -4.11
CA VAL A 55 5.68 -8.29 -2.96
C VAL A 55 5.43 -7.52 -1.67
N ARG A 56 5.75 -6.23 -1.64
CA ARG A 56 5.50 -5.37 -0.48
C ARG A 56 4.02 -5.30 -0.12
N ALA A 57 3.14 -5.07 -1.10
CA ALA A 57 1.70 -5.01 -0.89
C ALA A 57 1.14 -6.33 -0.35
N ARG A 58 1.61 -7.48 -0.88
CA ARG A 58 1.22 -8.80 -0.38
C ARG A 58 1.69 -9.03 1.05
N ALA A 59 2.91 -8.61 1.39
CA ALA A 59 3.45 -8.72 2.74
C ALA A 59 2.66 -7.86 3.73
N GLU A 60 2.41 -6.59 3.40
CA GLU A 60 1.60 -5.68 4.22
C GLU A 60 0.18 -6.22 4.42
N GLY A 61 -0.47 -6.69 3.35
CA GLY A 61 -1.77 -7.34 3.43
C GLY A 61 -1.76 -8.60 4.29
N GLY A 62 -0.69 -9.40 4.22
CA GLY A 62 -0.48 -10.58 5.07
C GLY A 62 -0.40 -10.22 6.55
N VAL A 63 0.38 -9.19 6.91
CA VAL A 63 0.50 -8.71 8.30
C VAL A 63 -0.85 -8.21 8.83
N ILE A 64 -1.59 -7.42 8.04
CA ILE A 64 -2.92 -6.93 8.42
C ILE A 64 -3.87 -8.11 8.65
N ARG A 65 -3.89 -9.08 7.73
CA ARG A 65 -4.74 -10.26 7.86
C ARG A 65 -4.41 -11.06 9.12
N MET A 66 -3.13 -11.35 9.37
CA MET A 66 -2.70 -12.07 10.57
C MET A 66 -3.05 -11.32 11.85
N ARG A 67 -2.91 -9.99 11.86
CA ARG A 67 -3.32 -9.15 13.00
C ARG A 67 -4.82 -9.24 13.24
N ASN A 68 -5.63 -9.12 12.19
CA ASN A 68 -7.09 -9.20 12.30
C ASN A 68 -7.53 -10.60 12.78
N GLU A 69 -6.89 -11.67 12.28
CA GLU A 69 -7.15 -13.04 12.71
C GLU A 69 -6.78 -13.23 14.19
N ALA A 70 -5.65 -12.68 14.63
CA ALA A 70 -5.24 -12.73 16.04
C ALA A 70 -6.21 -11.96 16.95
N GLU A 71 -6.59 -10.72 16.58
CA GLU A 71 -7.55 -9.91 17.34
C GLU A 71 -8.93 -10.60 17.40
N ALA A 72 -9.41 -11.15 16.28
CA ALA A 72 -10.66 -11.90 16.24
C ALA A 72 -10.60 -13.18 17.10
N SER A 73 -9.48 -13.89 17.11
CA SER A 73 -9.26 -15.08 17.94
C SER A 73 -9.30 -14.74 19.43
N VAL A 74 -8.66 -13.65 19.84
CA VAL A 74 -8.72 -13.16 21.24
C VAL A 74 -10.17 -12.87 21.62
N ILE A 75 -10.90 -12.11 20.81
CA ILE A 75 -12.31 -11.80 21.07
C ILE A 75 -13.15 -13.08 21.13
N ALA A 76 -12.93 -14.03 20.23
CA ALA A 76 -13.65 -15.31 20.24
C ALA A 76 -13.40 -16.10 21.54
N ASN A 77 -12.16 -16.16 22.00
CA ASN A 77 -11.79 -16.81 23.26
C ASN A 77 -12.41 -16.10 24.47
N GLU A 78 -12.42 -14.76 24.48
CA GLU A 78 -13.08 -13.97 25.52
C GLU A 78 -14.60 -14.23 25.52
N VAL A 79 -15.25 -14.21 24.35
CA VAL A 79 -16.67 -14.52 24.20
C VAL A 79 -16.99 -15.92 24.73
N GLN A 80 -16.13 -16.90 24.44
CA GLN A 80 -16.28 -18.27 24.95
C GLN A 80 -16.14 -18.33 26.48
N ALA A 81 -15.15 -17.63 27.06
CA ALA A 81 -14.94 -17.57 28.51
C ALA A 81 -16.12 -16.92 29.26
N PHE A 82 -16.74 -15.89 28.67
CA PHE A 82 -17.91 -15.20 29.23
C PHE A 82 -19.25 -15.83 28.82
N GLY A 83 -19.22 -16.91 28.03
CA GLY A 83 -20.37 -17.67 27.54
C GLY A 83 -21.17 -16.99 26.43
N THR A 84 -21.32 -15.66 26.46
CA THR A 84 -21.97 -14.89 25.38
C THR A 84 -21.24 -13.57 25.15
N GLY A 85 -21.29 -13.06 23.91
CA GLY A 85 -20.69 -11.77 23.58
C GLY A 85 -21.35 -10.60 24.32
N MET A 86 -22.62 -10.73 24.69
CA MET A 86 -23.31 -9.74 25.53
C MET A 86 -22.72 -9.69 26.94
N ASN A 87 -22.36 -10.84 27.53
CA ASN A 87 -21.74 -10.87 28.86
C ASN A 87 -20.35 -10.25 28.85
N LEU A 88 -19.54 -10.52 27.82
CA LEU A 88 -18.25 -9.86 27.61
C LEU A 88 -18.44 -8.33 27.47
N ALA A 89 -19.39 -7.91 26.64
CA ALA A 89 -19.67 -6.49 26.43
C ALA A 89 -20.13 -5.80 27.72
N ARG A 90 -20.96 -6.46 28.54
CA ARG A 90 -21.37 -5.96 29.86
C ARG A 90 -20.17 -5.85 30.81
N TYR A 91 -19.30 -6.85 30.86
CA TYR A 91 -18.10 -6.83 31.71
C TYR A 91 -17.16 -5.68 31.33
N VAL A 92 -16.84 -5.53 30.04
CA VAL A 92 -15.99 -4.44 29.54
C VAL A 92 -16.64 -3.08 29.77
N PHE A 93 -17.96 -2.98 29.56
CA PHE A 93 -18.73 -1.77 29.80
C PHE A 93 -18.64 -1.35 31.27
N TYR A 94 -18.90 -2.26 32.22
CA TYR A 94 -18.80 -1.97 33.65
C TYR A 94 -17.37 -1.62 34.08
N GLY A 95 -16.36 -2.31 33.53
CA GLY A 95 -14.95 -1.98 33.81
C GLY A 95 -14.55 -0.57 33.34
N LYS A 96 -15.07 -0.10 32.20
CA LYS A 96 -14.75 1.24 31.67
C LYS A 96 -15.61 2.36 32.23
N VAL A 97 -16.88 2.07 32.53
CA VAL A 97 -17.85 3.07 33.02
C VAL A 97 -17.80 3.22 34.52
N GLY A 98 -17.55 2.14 35.28
CA GLY A 98 -17.46 2.13 36.74
C GLY A 98 -16.66 3.30 37.34
N PRO A 99 -15.42 3.57 36.88
CA PRO A 99 -14.60 4.69 37.37
C PRO A 99 -15.14 6.09 37.01
N LYS A 100 -16.01 6.20 35.99
CA LYS A 100 -16.55 7.47 35.46
C LYS A 100 -18.04 7.67 35.77
N ILE A 101 -18.67 6.75 36.51
CA ILE A 101 -20.09 6.82 36.87
C ILE A 101 -20.46 8.15 37.53
N ARG A 102 -19.56 8.71 38.36
CA ARG A 102 -19.79 10.00 39.03
C ARG A 102 -19.96 11.19 38.07
N SER A 103 -19.32 11.18 36.90
CA SER A 103 -19.43 12.26 35.91
C SER A 103 -20.59 12.06 34.91
N ILE A 104 -21.13 10.84 34.81
CA ILE A 104 -22.25 10.51 33.92
C ILE A 104 -23.60 10.74 34.63
N LEU A 105 -23.65 10.46 35.94
CA LEU A 105 -24.86 10.68 36.76
C LEU A 105 -25.20 12.16 37.00
N SER A 106 -24.32 13.12 36.66
CA SER A 106 -24.58 14.55 36.83
C SER A 106 -25.35 15.20 35.66
N GLY A 107 -25.75 14.43 34.64
CA GLY A 107 -26.50 14.92 33.47
C GLY A 107 -27.77 14.10 33.22
N GLU A 108 -28.74 14.16 34.13
CA GLU A 108 -30.05 13.53 33.93
C GLU A 108 -30.96 14.36 33.01
N GLN A 109 -31.18 13.88 31.78
CA GLN A 109 -32.41 14.16 31.04
C GLN A 109 -33.04 12.85 30.56
N ALA A 110 -34.37 12.80 30.59
CA ALA A 110 -35.23 11.64 30.32
C ALA A 110 -35.15 11.05 28.87
N GLY A 111 -34.25 11.56 28.04
CA GLY A 111 -33.87 11.01 26.73
C GLY A 111 -32.36 10.83 26.55
N GLY A 112 -31.58 10.96 27.62
CA GLY A 112 -30.12 10.98 27.61
C GLY A 112 -29.47 9.60 27.52
N LEU A 113 -28.13 9.60 27.49
CA LEU A 113 -27.25 8.46 27.23
C LEU A 113 -27.64 7.17 28.00
N GLY A 114 -28.28 7.27 29.17
CA GLY A 114 -28.80 6.14 29.94
C GLY A 114 -29.70 5.17 29.16
N LYS A 115 -30.51 5.65 28.21
CA LYS A 115 -31.37 4.77 27.39
C LYS A 115 -30.55 3.85 26.47
N LEU A 116 -29.37 4.29 26.01
CA LEU A 116 -28.44 3.47 25.22
C LEU A 116 -27.76 2.40 26.08
N LEU A 117 -27.68 2.62 27.39
CA LEU A 117 -27.05 1.70 28.34
C LEU A 117 -27.98 0.56 28.77
N ASN A 118 -29.30 0.69 28.55
CA ASN A 118 -30.29 -0.34 28.92
C ASN A 118 -30.05 -1.69 28.24
N ALA A 119 -29.47 -1.75 27.04
CA ALA A 119 -29.12 -3.01 26.38
C ALA A 119 -28.04 -3.80 27.14
N TYR A 120 -27.22 -3.11 27.93
CA TYR A 120 -26.13 -3.67 28.73
C TYR A 120 -26.51 -3.83 30.21
N ALA A 121 -27.69 -3.37 30.64
CA ALA A 121 -28.21 -3.67 31.96
C ALA A 121 -28.39 -5.19 32.11
N PRO A 122 -28.14 -5.77 33.30
CA PRO A 122 -28.42 -7.18 33.52
C PRO A 122 -29.91 -7.41 33.24
N ALA A 123 -30.24 -8.48 32.52
CA ALA A 123 -31.63 -8.90 32.44
C ALA A 123 -32.07 -9.14 33.89
N THR A 124 -33.07 -8.39 34.35
CA THR A 124 -33.65 -8.57 35.67
C THR A 124 -34.13 -10.01 35.73
N ALA A 125 -33.35 -10.86 36.40
CA ALA A 125 -33.87 -12.10 36.93
C ALA A 125 -35.07 -11.70 37.79
N LYS A 126 -36.27 -12.13 37.39
CA LYS A 126 -37.46 -12.04 38.23
C LYS A 126 -37.07 -12.52 39.63
N GLY A 127 -37.04 -11.64 40.62
CA GLY A 127 -36.80 -12.02 42.00
C GLY A 127 -36.32 -10.86 42.86
N GLY A 128 -37.20 -10.37 43.74
CA GLY A 128 -36.83 -9.50 44.86
C GLY A 128 -37.58 -8.18 44.93
N ALA A 129 -38.91 -8.21 44.90
CA ALA A 129 -39.68 -7.24 45.66
C ALA A 129 -39.74 -7.74 47.11
N GLN A 130 -39.12 -7.00 48.02
CA GLN A 130 -39.53 -6.87 49.42
C GLN A 130 -39.53 -5.38 49.74
#